data_AF-A0A1H8JA21-F1
#
_entry.id   AF-A0A1H8JA21-F1
#
_cell.length_a   1.000
_cell.length_b   1.000
_cell.length_c   1.000
_cell.angle_alpha   90.00
_cell.angle_beta   90.00
_cell.angle_gamma   90.00
#
_symmetry.space_group_name_H-M   'P 1'
#
loop_
_entity.id
_entity.type
_entity.pdbx_description
1 polymer ?
#
loop_
_entity_poly.entity_id
_entity_poly.type
_entity_poly.pdbx_seq_one_letter_code
_entity_poly.pdbx_strand_id
1 'polypeptide(L)' 'MQTNEIDVRVREILRLALKTDVPEEGSYAREDDPNWDSLKHVEMIFMLEDEFDVQFAEDDFAKMGSVAAIVALVEANHAA' A
#
# COMPACT_ATOMS: atom_id res chain seq x y z
N MET A 1 14.58 8.42 9.98
CA MET A 1 15.14 7.19 9.38
C MET A 1 14.09 6.09 9.19
N GLN A 2 12.82 6.27 9.61
CA GLN A 2 11.77 5.22 9.56
C GLN A 2 11.03 5.12 8.20
N THR A 3 11.03 6.18 7.37
CA THR A 3 10.27 6.22 6.11
C THR A 3 10.67 5.14 5.09
N ASN A 4 11.89 4.58 5.19
CA ASN A 4 12.33 3.51 4.29
C ASN A 4 11.75 2.13 4.64
N GLU A 5 11.48 1.83 5.91
CA GLU A 5 11.06 0.47 6.30
C GLU A 5 9.60 0.22 5.92
N ILE A 6 8.72 1.18 6.17
CA ILE A 6 7.30 1.10 5.77
C ILE A 6 7.19 1.07 4.25
N ASP A 7 7.92 1.93 3.53
CA ASP A 7 7.92 1.94 2.05
C ASP A 7 8.36 0.58 1.46
N VAL A 8 9.45 0.00 1.97
CA VAL A 8 9.91 -1.33 1.52
C VAL A 8 8.83 -2.39 1.75
N ARG A 9 8.21 -2.43 2.94
CA ARG A 9 7.17 -3.40 3.27
C ARG A 9 5.90 -3.21 2.45
N VAL A 10 5.44 -1.98 2.28
CA VAL A 10 4.31 -1.65 1.41
C VAL A 10 4.58 -2.17 -0.01
N ARG A 11 5.76 -1.89 -0.58
CA ARG A 11 6.13 -2.38 -1.91
C ARG A 11 6.17 -3.91 -1.97
N GLU A 12 6.68 -4.60 -0.95
CA GLU A 12 6.65 -6.07 -0.88
C GLU A 12 5.21 -6.61 -0.91
N ILE A 13 4.30 -6.03 -0.12
CA ILE A 13 2.89 -6.41 -0.10
C ILE A 13 2.24 -6.17 -1.47
N LEU A 14 2.51 -5.02 -2.10
CA LEU A 14 2.02 -4.75 -3.46
C LEU A 14 2.51 -5.81 -4.45
N ARG A 15 3.80 -6.18 -4.41
CA ARG A 15 4.37 -7.22 -5.28
C ARG A 15 3.67 -8.56 -5.07
N LEU A 16 3.41 -8.94 -3.82
CA LEU A 16 2.73 -10.19 -3.48
C LEU A 16 1.27 -10.20 -3.93
N ALA A 17 0.55 -9.10 -3.69
CA ALA A 17 -0.86 -8.98 -4.04
C ALA A 17 -1.07 -8.92 -5.55
N LEU A 18 -0.37 -8.00 -6.21
CA LEU A 18 -0.50 -7.74 -7.65
C LEU A 18 0.23 -8.79 -8.49
N LYS A 19 1.14 -9.57 -7.87
CA LYS A 19 2.01 -10.53 -8.56
C LYS A 19 2.77 -9.88 -9.72
N THR A 20 3.15 -8.62 -9.53
CA THR A 20 3.80 -7.76 -10.52
C THR A 20 5.11 -7.23 -9.96
N ASP A 21 5.97 -6.73 -10.86
CA ASP A 21 7.23 -6.10 -10.47
C ASP A 21 6.97 -4.63 -10.12
N VAL A 22 6.81 -4.37 -8.83
CA VAL A 22 6.70 -3.00 -8.32
C VAL A 22 8.10 -2.44 -8.18
N PRO A 23 8.43 -1.28 -8.77
CA PRO A 23 9.77 -0.72 -8.69
C PRO A 23 10.16 -0.45 -7.23
N GLU A 24 11.43 -0.65 -6.91
CA GLU A 24 11.99 -0.41 -5.57
C GLU A 24 12.01 1.07 -5.18
N GLU A 25 12.06 1.96 -6.17
CA GLU A 25 12.07 3.41 -5.98
C GLU A 25 11.12 4.10 -6.96
N GLY A 26 10.71 5.32 -6.63
CA GLY A 26 9.84 6.15 -7.47
C GLY A 26 8.34 5.98 -7.21
N SER A 27 7.54 6.63 -8.05
CA SER A 27 6.08 6.62 -7.99
C SER A 27 5.53 5.37 -8.67
N TYR A 28 4.66 4.67 -7.96
CA TYR A 28 3.88 3.56 -8.50
C TYR A 28 2.44 3.74 -8.08
N ALA A 29 1.54 3.89 -9.05
CA ALA A 29 0.13 4.12 -8.82
C ALA A 29 -0.75 3.06 -9.49
N ARG A 30 -1.98 2.96 -9.00
CA ARG A 30 -3.02 2.07 -9.53
C ARG A 30 -3.30 2.31 -11.01
N GLU A 31 -3.15 3.54 -11.47
CA GLU A 31 -3.37 3.90 -12.87
C GLU A 31 -2.27 3.36 -13.80
N ASP A 32 -1.08 3.07 -13.26
CA ASP A 32 0.07 2.58 -14.03
C ASP A 32 0.05 1.04 -14.21
N ASP A 33 -0.66 0.30 -13.35
CA ASP A 33 -0.70 -1.16 -13.40
C ASP A 33 -2.14 -1.71 -13.55
N PRO A 34 -2.46 -2.36 -14.69
CA PRO A 34 -3.80 -2.90 -14.94
C PRO A 34 -4.15 -4.10 -14.06
N ASN A 35 -3.19 -4.76 -13.41
CA ASN A 35 -3.46 -5.82 -12.43
C ASN A 35 -3.96 -5.26 -11.09
N TRP A 36 -3.88 -3.93 -10.90
CA TRP A 36 -4.40 -3.26 -9.72
C TRP A 36 -5.91 -3.00 -9.82
N ASP A 37 -6.65 -4.11 -9.90
CA ASP A 37 -8.11 -4.16 -9.88
C ASP A 37 -8.70 -3.91 -8.49
N SER A 38 -10.02 -3.69 -8.43
CA SER A 38 -10.73 -3.47 -7.15
C SER A 38 -10.58 -4.63 -6.16
N LEU A 39 -10.49 -5.87 -6.65
CA LEU A 39 -10.28 -7.05 -5.78
C LEU A 39 -8.86 -7.02 -5.18
N LYS A 40 -7.84 -6.74 -6.00
CA LYS A 40 -6.45 -6.66 -5.55
C LYS A 40 -6.23 -5.49 -4.60
N HIS A 41 -6.89 -4.37 -4.85
CA HIS A 41 -6.86 -3.23 -3.96
C HIS A 41 -7.36 -3.60 -2.55
N VAL A 42 -8.49 -4.29 -2.43
CA VAL A 42 -9.00 -4.75 -1.14
C VAL A 42 -8.11 -5.83 -0.50
N GLU A 43 -7.61 -6.78 -1.29
CA GLU A 43 -6.67 -7.81 -0.81
C GLU A 43 -5.40 -7.19 -0.21
N MET A 44 -4.83 -6.18 -0.87
CA MET A 44 -3.68 -5.42 -0.38
C MET A 44 -3.99 -4.70 0.93
N ILE A 45 -5.15 -4.05 1.04
CA ILE A 45 -5.54 -3.33 2.24
C ILE A 45 -5.53 -4.27 3.45
N PHE A 46 -6.16 -5.44 3.34
CA PHE A 46 -6.16 -6.41 4.44
C PHE A 46 -4.76 -6.90 4.81
N MET A 47 -3.86 -7.08 3.84
CA MET A 47 -2.47 -7.45 4.13
C MET A 47 -1.70 -6.31 4.81
N LEU A 48 -1.98 -5.06 4.47
CA LEU A 48 -1.40 -3.89 5.13
C LEU A 48 -1.90 -3.76 6.57
N GLU A 49 -3.20 -3.96 6.79
CA GLU A 49 -3.80 -3.96 8.13
C GLU A 49 -3.17 -5.03 9.04
N ASP A 50 -3.02 -6.25 8.52
CA ASP A 50 -2.40 -7.38 9.24
C ASP A 50 -0.89 -7.17 9.51
N GLU A 51 -0.12 -6.69 8.53
CA GLU A 51 1.33 -6.47 8.67
C GLU A 51 1.65 -5.33 9.65
N PHE A 52 0.91 -4.23 9.59
CA PHE A 52 1.20 -3.03 10.38
C PHE A 52 0.34 -2.91 11.65
N ASP A 53 -0.55 -3.86 11.92
CA ASP A 53 -1.53 -3.84 13.02
C ASP A 53 -2.36 -2.54 13.04
N VAL A 54 -2.77 -2.08 11.85
CA VAL A 54 -3.56 -0.86 11.65
C VAL A 54 -4.95 -1.19 11.10
N GLN A 55 -5.90 -0.27 11.24
CA GLN A 55 -7.19 -0.35 10.57
C GLN A 55 -7.41 0.87 9.68
N PHE A 56 -7.88 0.65 8.46
CA PHE A 56 -8.19 1.72 7.53
C PHE A 56 -9.70 1.88 7.36
N ALA A 57 -10.15 3.12 7.21
CA ALA A 57 -11.56 3.40 6.91
C ALA A 57 -11.84 3.27 5.40
N GLU A 58 -13.11 3.08 5.04
CA GLU A 58 -13.53 3.05 3.63
C GLU A 58 -13.11 4.32 2.86
N ASP A 59 -13.11 5.47 3.52
CA ASP A 59 -12.61 6.74 2.98
C ASP A 59 -11.11 6.71 2.63
N ASP A 60 -10.32 5.91 3.35
CA ASP A 60 -8.88 5.78 3.12
C ASP A 60 -8.60 4.82 1.97
N PHE A 61 -9.46 3.84 1.72
CA PHE A 61 -9.32 2.91 0.60
C PHE A 61 -9.30 3.71 -0.72
N ALA A 62 -10.22 4.67 -0.87
CA ALA A 62 -10.26 5.54 -2.04
C ALA A 62 -8.99 6.38 -2.24
N LYS A 63 -8.23 6.65 -1.16
CA LYS A 63 -6.97 7.41 -1.18
C LYS A 63 -5.75 6.53 -1.44
N MET A 64 -5.84 5.20 -1.26
CA MET A 64 -4.76 4.23 -1.48
C MET A 64 -4.49 3.93 -2.96
N GLY A 65 -4.46 4.97 -3.79
CA GLY A 65 -4.21 4.85 -5.23
C GLY A 65 -2.73 4.78 -5.61
N SER A 66 -1.80 4.95 -4.66
CA SER A 66 -0.36 4.95 -4.94
C SER A 66 0.45 4.52 -3.73
N VAL A 67 1.68 4.02 -3.97
CA VAL A 67 2.60 3.63 -2.89
C VAL A 67 2.79 4.77 -1.89
N ALA A 68 3.02 6.00 -2.38
CA ALA A 68 3.21 7.16 -1.51
C ALA A 68 1.99 7.45 -0.63
N ALA A 69 0.77 7.33 -1.17
CA ALA A 69 -0.45 7.54 -0.41
C ALA A 69 -0.66 6.44 0.64
N ILE A 70 -0.35 5.19 0.31
CA ILE A 70 -0.43 4.05 1.23
C ILE A 70 0.55 4.23 2.37
N VAL A 71 1.82 4.53 2.08
CA VAL A 71 2.86 4.76 3.10
C VAL A 71 2.43 5.89 4.04
N ALA A 72 1.93 7.00 3.51
CA ALA A 72 1.47 8.13 4.32
C ALA A 72 0.30 7.74 5.24
N LEU A 73 -0.63 6.90 4.77
CA LEU A 73 -1.76 6.40 5.58
C LEU A 73 -1.29 5.42 6.67
N VAL A 74 -0.38 4.51 6.34
CA VAL A 74 0.22 3.59 7.32
C VAL A 74 0.95 4.39 8.39
N GLU A 75 1.80 5.35 8.02
CA GLU A 75 2.51 6.20 8.97
C GLU A 75 1.55 7.00 9.86
N ALA A 76 0.46 7.53 9.29
CA ALA A 76 -0.54 8.28 10.05
C ALA A 76 -1.29 7.41 11.09
N ASN A 77 -1.57 6.14 10.76
CA ASN A 77 -2.28 5.23 11.67
C ASN A 77 -1.33 4.55 12.67
N HIS A 78 -0.10 4.25 12.28
CA HIS A 78 0.90 3.62 13.16
C HIS A 78 1.49 4.60 14.19
N ALA A 79 1.41 5.91 13.96
CA ALA A 79 1.84 6.93 14.91
C ALA A 79 0.75 7.36 15.92
N ALA A 80 -0.47 6.84 15.80
CA ALA A 80 -1.63 7.16 16.63
C ALA A 80 -1.83 6.15 17.76
#